data_AF-A0A369J6D4-F1
#
_entry.id   AF-A0A369J6D4-F1
#
_cell.length_a   1.000
_cell.length_b   1.000
_cell.length_c   1.000
_cell.angle_alpha   90.00
_cell.angle_beta   90.00
_cell.angle_gamma   90.00
#
_symmetry.space_group_name_H-M   'P 1'
#
loop_
_entity.id
_entity.type
_entity.pdbx_description
1 polymer ?
#
loop_
_entity_poly.entity_id
_entity_poly.type
_entity_poly.pdbx_seq_one_letter_code
_entity_poly.pdbx_strand_id
1 'polypeptide(L)'
;MDPQTQGGKKPGVNLNPIPRNMVAYIGGMNADERYYVLWKDYQMIVIQAEPLVTWEEVHKPKHTHDPKKVYYIARYGEWLLGLQYIHNLLHTIEFGRTNWAYLVPRPDGGYKIVQRQKRLRKIRCPTWAPLIEEKDITYTTWWPNEVRGGHWRGQEVEVTVGRDDFFLETLELIMFAHLLLHGLDLTYKVLAHIVEDGSVVGLVTEPELGRLVQYRDRGLVYDAISRIQRRGLIYPGIMNPNLHILNGKVRLSNLAGLRHYKDPAEVEELAASKHWEVLEEFFGFMDPNDFTPRPTWQRRWEQVPQLIPPQPSPEPPLGLQTFYFPISKDPNKLWWKPNCDSNDQDGDFDDRKRRANRRDQRNRKVVISLQLPEEMLQAIRDVPRPVSRHVSRLLPYSSAPTTIPGRKVSTSLLIRPTVRDRV
;
A
#
# COMPACT_ATOMS: atom_id res chain seq x y z
N MET A 1 -21.39 -19.00 -22.58
CA MET A 1 -19.97 -19.43 -22.61
C MET A 1 -19.59 -19.71 -21.17
N ASP A 2 -19.51 -20.99 -20.82
CA ASP A 2 -19.05 -21.40 -19.49
C ASP A 2 -17.55 -21.09 -19.36
N PRO A 3 -17.09 -20.50 -18.24
CA PRO A 3 -15.69 -20.45 -17.90
C PRO A 3 -15.25 -21.86 -17.47
N GLN A 4 -15.12 -22.75 -18.45
CA GLN A 4 -14.63 -24.10 -18.26
C GLN A 4 -13.16 -24.09 -17.85
N THR A 5 -12.92 -24.48 -16.61
CA THR A 5 -11.85 -25.40 -16.19
C THR A 5 -10.46 -25.11 -16.75
N GLN A 6 -9.79 -24.11 -16.17
CA GLN A 6 -8.33 -24.19 -16.06
C GLN A 6 -8.01 -25.35 -15.11
N GLY A 7 -7.29 -26.35 -15.65
CA GLY A 7 -6.97 -27.59 -14.97
C GLY A 7 -6.39 -27.35 -13.57
N GLY A 8 -7.01 -28.00 -12.58
CA GLY A 8 -6.60 -27.96 -11.19
C GLY A 8 -5.18 -28.49 -11.02
N LYS A 9 -4.19 -27.61 -11.11
CA LYS A 9 -2.98 -27.78 -10.32
C LYS A 9 -3.46 -27.84 -8.87
N LYS A 10 -3.32 -29.00 -8.23
CA LYS A 10 -3.41 -29.09 -6.78
C LYS A 10 -2.60 -27.91 -6.23
N PRO A 11 -3.16 -27.06 -5.36
CA PRO A 11 -2.42 -25.94 -4.79
C PRO A 11 -1.19 -26.53 -4.12
N GLY A 12 -0.06 -26.50 -4.84
CA GLY A 12 1.22 -26.91 -4.31
C GLY A 12 1.42 -26.06 -3.08
N VAL A 13 1.75 -26.72 -1.96
CA VAL A 13 2.02 -26.14 -0.64
C VAL A 13 2.31 -24.66 -0.78
N ASN A 14 1.32 -23.82 -0.44
CA ASN A 14 1.36 -22.36 -0.63
C ASN A 14 2.50 -21.82 0.23
N LEU A 15 3.70 -21.76 -0.36
CA LEU A 15 4.87 -21.19 0.27
C LEU A 15 4.68 -19.68 0.19
N ASN A 16 4.69 -19.03 1.36
CA ASN A 16 4.89 -17.59 1.41
C ASN A 16 6.10 -17.26 0.51
N PRO A 17 5.96 -16.35 -0.47
CA PRO A 17 7.04 -16.07 -1.42
C PRO A 17 8.28 -15.50 -0.74
N ILE A 18 8.16 -15.08 0.52
CA ILE A 18 9.29 -14.73 1.37
C ILE A 18 9.52 -15.88 2.37
N PRO A 19 10.62 -16.64 2.25
CA PRO A 19 10.95 -17.69 3.21
C PRO A 19 11.11 -17.17 4.63
N ARG A 20 10.83 -18.01 5.62
CA ARG A 20 11.07 -17.68 7.03
C ARG A 20 12.54 -17.34 7.27
N ASN A 21 12.79 -16.43 8.19
CA ASN A 21 14.09 -15.88 8.55
C ASN A 21 14.80 -15.08 7.45
N MET A 22 14.18 -14.88 6.28
CA MET A 22 14.71 -14.00 5.24
C MET A 22 14.12 -12.60 5.34
N VAL A 23 14.96 -11.60 5.06
CA VAL A 23 14.52 -10.22 4.87
C VAL A 23 14.16 -10.04 3.41
N ALA A 24 13.01 -9.42 3.14
CA ALA A 24 12.66 -8.95 1.82
C ALA A 24 12.44 -7.44 1.82
N TYR A 25 12.91 -6.78 0.77
CA TYR A 25 12.44 -5.46 0.38
C TYR A 25 11.11 -5.63 -0.36
N ILE A 26 10.05 -5.07 0.21
CA ILE A 26 8.67 -5.24 -0.27
C ILE A 26 8.08 -3.96 -0.86
N GLY A 27 8.84 -2.86 -0.87
CA GLY A 27 8.41 -1.61 -1.50
C GLY A 27 8.95 -0.38 -0.80
N GLY A 28 8.46 0.78 -1.25
CA GLY A 28 8.88 2.06 -0.74
C GLY A 28 8.52 3.20 -1.67
N MET A 29 8.61 4.43 -1.17
CA MET A 29 8.34 5.64 -1.94
C MET A 29 9.57 6.54 -2.00
N ASN A 30 10.00 6.89 -3.23
CA ASN A 30 11.10 7.80 -3.51
C ASN A 30 10.58 9.23 -3.75
N ALA A 31 10.06 9.85 -2.69
CA ALA A 31 9.55 11.22 -2.71
C ALA A 31 10.50 12.18 -1.96
N ASP A 32 9.98 13.31 -1.47
CA ASP A 32 10.76 14.28 -0.68
C ASP A 32 11.31 13.64 0.60
N GLU A 33 10.54 12.71 1.16
CA GLU A 33 10.99 11.75 2.16
C GLU A 33 11.07 10.37 1.50
N ARG A 34 12.10 9.60 1.83
CA ARG A 34 12.30 8.24 1.30
C ARG A 34 11.90 7.23 2.33
N TYR A 35 11.11 6.24 1.91
CA TYR A 35 10.63 5.19 2.79
C TYR A 35 10.95 3.83 2.21
N TYR A 36 11.77 3.03 2.88
CA TYR A 36 12.04 1.65 2.49
C TYR A 36 11.25 0.73 3.39
N VAL A 37 10.53 -0.22 2.82
CA VAL A 37 9.70 -1.16 3.59
C VAL A 37 10.35 -2.53 3.53
N LEU A 38 10.77 -3.01 4.70
CA LEU A 38 11.35 -4.34 4.86
C LEU A 38 10.36 -5.26 5.56
N TRP A 39 10.41 -6.54 5.20
CA TRP A 39 9.59 -7.59 5.79
C TRP A 39 10.46 -8.78 6.20
N LYS A 40 10.18 -9.36 7.36
CA LYS A 40 10.78 -10.60 7.85
C LYS A 40 9.82 -11.26 8.84
N ASP A 41 9.50 -12.53 8.65
CA ASP A 41 8.73 -13.33 9.62
C ASP A 41 7.41 -12.68 10.08
N TYR A 42 6.63 -12.14 9.13
CA TYR A 42 5.37 -11.40 9.37
C TYR A 42 5.54 -10.10 10.16
N GLN A 43 6.78 -9.68 10.39
CA GLN A 43 7.13 -8.40 10.98
C GLN A 43 7.64 -7.46 9.89
N MET A 44 7.37 -6.18 10.07
CA MET A 44 7.71 -5.17 9.09
C MET A 44 8.23 -3.93 9.77
N ILE A 45 9.10 -3.24 9.04
CA ILE A 45 9.64 -1.97 9.48
C ILE A 45 9.73 -1.02 8.29
N VAL A 46 9.28 0.21 8.50
CA VAL A 46 9.48 1.31 7.55
C VAL A 46 10.74 2.05 7.96
N ILE A 47 11.68 2.17 7.03
CA ILE A 47 12.93 2.91 7.22
C ILE A 47 12.83 4.21 6.45
N GLN A 48 12.79 5.33 7.18
CA GLN A 48 12.82 6.65 6.60
C GLN A 48 14.26 7.14 6.40
N ALA A 49 14.56 7.72 5.25
CA ALA A 49 15.85 8.34 4.96
C ALA A 49 15.67 9.77 4.42
N GLU A 50 16.60 10.64 4.78
CA GLU A 50 16.74 11.96 4.15
C GLU A 50 17.30 11.82 2.71
N PRO A 51 17.14 12.87 1.87
CA PRO A 51 17.96 13.09 0.68
C PRO A 51 19.44 12.71 0.93
N LEU A 52 20.03 11.83 0.10
CA LEU A 52 21.41 11.35 0.29
C LEU A 52 22.37 12.16 -0.58
N VAL A 53 21.85 12.72 -1.66
CA VAL A 53 22.50 13.65 -2.57
C VAL A 53 21.72 14.96 -2.50
N THR A 54 22.42 16.09 -2.53
CA THR A 54 21.74 17.39 -2.42
C THR A 54 20.97 17.71 -3.71
N TRP A 55 20.00 18.61 -3.60
CA TRP A 55 19.29 19.09 -4.79
C TRP A 55 20.25 19.68 -5.83
N GLU A 56 21.28 20.42 -5.39
CA GLU A 56 22.27 20.97 -6.32
C GLU A 56 23.03 19.86 -7.04
N GLU A 57 23.41 18.78 -6.35
CA GLU A 57 24.14 17.66 -6.94
C GLU A 57 23.31 16.87 -7.95
N VAL A 58 22.01 16.70 -7.69
CA VAL A 58 21.05 16.11 -8.64
C VAL A 58 20.94 16.95 -9.92
N HIS A 59 21.02 18.29 -9.80
CA HIS A 59 20.83 19.24 -10.90
C HIS A 59 22.13 19.78 -11.49
N LYS A 60 23.30 19.29 -11.05
CA LYS A 60 24.57 19.64 -11.70
C LYS A 60 24.44 19.31 -13.20
N PRO A 61 24.57 20.28 -14.10
CA PRO A 61 24.29 20.09 -15.52
C PRO A 61 25.23 19.01 -16.07
N LYS A 62 24.71 17.81 -16.21
CA LYS A 62 25.33 16.77 -17.03
C LYS A 62 24.94 17.10 -18.47
N HIS A 63 25.87 16.96 -19.42
CA HIS A 63 25.69 17.30 -20.84
C HIS A 63 24.56 16.53 -21.58
N THR A 64 23.67 15.85 -20.87
CA THR A 64 22.49 15.16 -21.38
C THR A 64 21.33 16.13 -21.61
N HIS A 65 20.70 16.04 -22.78
CA HIS A 65 19.72 17.00 -23.30
C HIS A 65 18.31 16.97 -22.65
N ASP A 66 18.07 16.17 -21.61
CA ASP A 66 16.74 16.05 -20.97
C ASP A 66 16.83 16.13 -19.44
N PRO A 67 16.56 17.31 -18.85
CA PRO A 67 16.58 17.52 -17.40
C PRO A 67 15.65 16.59 -16.61
N LYS A 68 14.49 16.21 -17.18
CA LYS A 68 13.54 15.31 -16.51
C LYS A 68 14.17 13.92 -16.36
N LYS A 69 14.81 13.40 -17.41
CA LYS A 69 15.51 12.10 -17.34
C LYS A 69 16.66 12.10 -16.33
N VAL A 70 17.46 13.17 -16.29
CA VAL A 70 18.56 13.30 -15.31
C VAL A 70 18.03 13.22 -13.89
N TYR A 71 16.94 13.94 -13.61
CA TYR A 71 16.29 13.95 -12.31
C TYR A 71 15.83 12.55 -11.87
N TYR A 72 15.15 11.81 -12.74
CA TYR A 72 14.70 10.44 -12.44
C TYR A 72 15.86 9.48 -12.20
N ILE A 73 16.91 9.54 -13.03
CA ILE A 73 18.11 8.70 -12.89
C ILE A 73 18.81 9.00 -11.56
N ALA A 74 18.96 10.28 -11.21
CA ALA A 74 19.61 10.69 -9.97
C ALA A 74 18.81 10.24 -8.73
N ARG A 75 17.49 10.49 -8.70
CA ARG A 75 16.63 9.99 -7.62
C ARG A 75 16.71 8.47 -7.49
N TYR A 76 16.75 7.77 -8.62
CA TYR A 76 16.86 6.32 -8.63
C TYR A 76 18.22 5.84 -8.09
N GLY A 77 19.32 6.48 -8.50
CA GLY A 77 20.65 6.18 -7.96
C GLY A 77 20.73 6.39 -6.45
N GLU A 78 20.14 7.47 -5.94
CA GLU A 78 20.02 7.71 -4.50
C GLU A 78 19.21 6.65 -3.76
N TRP A 79 18.12 6.19 -4.37
CA TRP A 79 17.29 5.12 -3.80
C TRP A 79 18.10 3.83 -3.62
N LEU A 80 18.85 3.45 -4.65
CA LEU A 80 19.71 2.26 -4.61
C LEU A 80 20.81 2.40 -3.57
N LEU A 81 21.41 3.60 -3.46
CA LEU A 81 22.42 3.89 -2.45
C LEU A 81 21.85 3.75 -1.04
N GLY A 82 20.63 4.25 -0.79
CA GLY A 82 19.96 4.08 0.50
C GLY A 82 19.68 2.62 0.84
N LEU A 83 19.21 1.83 -0.14
CA LEU A 83 19.04 0.39 0.04
C LEU A 83 20.35 -0.35 0.30
N GLN A 84 21.45 0.07 -0.32
CA GLN A 84 22.77 -0.49 -0.05
C GLN A 84 23.21 -0.23 1.39
N TYR A 85 23.01 1.00 1.91
CA TYR A 85 23.29 1.29 3.32
C TYR A 85 22.40 0.47 4.26
N ILE A 86 21.11 0.35 3.94
CA ILE A 86 20.18 -0.47 4.71
C ILE A 86 20.61 -1.94 4.72
N HIS A 87 21.05 -2.47 3.57
CA HIS A 87 21.54 -3.83 3.47
C HIS A 87 22.74 -4.07 4.40
N ASN A 88 23.75 -3.20 4.33
CA ASN A 88 24.94 -3.28 5.19
C ASN A 88 24.58 -3.20 6.69
N LEU A 89 23.47 -2.55 7.02
CA LEU A 89 22.99 -2.36 8.39
C LEU A 89 21.88 -3.33 8.81
N LEU A 90 21.52 -4.34 7.99
CA LEU A 90 20.40 -5.25 8.30
C LEU A 90 20.56 -5.96 9.65
N HIS A 91 21.78 -6.35 10.01
CA HIS A 91 22.08 -7.02 11.27
C HIS A 91 21.79 -6.16 12.50
N THR A 92 21.64 -4.84 12.34
CA THR A 92 21.29 -3.89 13.41
C THR A 92 19.77 -3.70 13.59
N ILE A 93 18.97 -4.27 12.69
CA ILE A 93 17.51 -4.15 12.69
C ILE A 93 16.91 -5.30 13.52
N GLU A 94 16.06 -4.94 14.48
CA GLU A 94 15.36 -5.90 15.35
C GLU A 94 13.88 -5.91 14.92
N PHE A 95 13.54 -6.78 13.96
CA PHE A 95 12.19 -6.89 13.45
C PHE A 95 11.17 -7.20 14.56
N GLY A 96 10.07 -6.45 14.57
CA GLY A 96 9.03 -6.54 15.59
C GLY A 96 9.28 -5.71 16.86
N ARG A 97 10.47 -5.11 17.02
CA ARG A 97 10.72 -4.18 18.15
C ARG A 97 10.03 -2.84 17.96
N THR A 98 10.08 -2.29 16.76
CA THR A 98 9.40 -1.05 16.39
C THR A 98 8.82 -1.17 14.99
N ASN A 99 7.81 -0.34 14.68
CA ASN A 99 7.26 -0.23 13.34
C ASN A 99 8.05 0.72 12.42
N TRP A 100 8.97 1.52 12.98
CA TRP A 100 9.69 2.57 12.25
C TRP A 100 11.17 2.62 12.58
N ALA A 101 11.95 3.10 11.62
CA ALA A 101 13.38 3.31 11.70
C ALA A 101 13.81 4.52 10.87
N TYR A 102 14.99 5.07 11.20
CA TYR A 102 15.58 6.18 10.47
C TYR A 102 17.00 5.82 10.04
N LEU A 103 17.30 5.98 8.75
CA LEU A 103 18.66 5.93 8.23
C LEU A 103 19.28 7.31 8.39
N VAL A 104 20.22 7.45 9.32
CA VAL A 104 20.82 8.75 9.67
C VAL A 104 22.34 8.72 9.45
N PRO A 105 22.94 9.83 8.96
CA PRO A 105 24.38 9.92 8.80
C PRO A 105 25.07 9.91 10.17
N ARG A 106 26.31 9.42 10.21
CA ARG A 106 27.17 9.53 11.41
C ARG A 106 28.22 10.63 11.25
N PRO A 107 28.69 11.24 12.35
CA PRO A 107 29.73 12.26 12.30
C PRO A 107 31.08 11.75 11.74
N ASP A 108 31.39 10.47 11.94
CA ASP A 108 32.60 9.79 11.46
C ASP A 108 32.49 9.32 9.99
N GLY A 109 31.39 9.66 9.32
CA GLY A 109 31.04 9.18 7.99
C GLY A 109 30.19 7.92 8.04
N GLY A 110 29.54 7.62 6.91
CA GLY A 110 28.60 6.50 6.80
C GLY A 110 27.27 6.74 7.52
N TYR A 111 26.55 5.66 7.79
CA TYR A 111 25.16 5.71 8.27
C TYR A 111 24.91 4.75 9.44
N LYS A 112 23.82 4.98 10.17
CA LYS A 112 23.24 4.04 11.14
C LYS A 112 21.73 3.99 11.00
N ILE A 113 21.14 2.88 11.44
CA ILE A 113 19.70 2.75 11.61
C ILE A 113 19.33 3.04 13.07
N VAL A 114 18.39 3.95 13.28
CA VAL A 114 17.82 4.26 14.59
C VAL A 114 16.35 3.84 14.61
N GLN A 115 16.05 2.77 15.34
CA GLN A 115 14.70 2.21 15.49
C GLN A 115 13.89 2.99 16.54
N ARG A 116 12.68 3.41 16.18
CA ARG A 116 11.76 4.14 17.09
C ARG A 116 10.32 3.75 16.81
N GLN A 117 9.51 3.65 17.85
CA GLN A 117 8.08 3.48 17.67
C GLN A 117 7.47 4.77 17.12
N LYS A 118 6.88 4.72 15.94
CA LYS A 118 6.10 5.81 15.38
C LYS A 118 4.63 5.59 15.71
N ARG A 119 4.02 6.57 16.37
CA ARG A 119 2.57 6.59 16.57
C ARG A 119 1.94 7.00 15.25
N LEU A 120 1.28 6.06 14.60
CA LEU A 120 0.52 6.31 13.39
C LEU A 120 -0.85 6.88 13.74
N ARG A 121 -1.42 7.63 12.81
CA ARG A 121 -2.78 8.14 12.90
C ARG A 121 -3.77 6.98 13.01
N LYS A 122 -4.89 7.23 13.69
CA LYS A 122 -5.99 6.27 13.79
C LYS A 122 -7.04 6.58 12.76
N ILE A 123 -7.46 5.56 12.02
CA ILE A 123 -8.61 5.65 11.12
C ILE A 123 -9.88 5.85 11.97
N ARG A 124 -10.67 6.87 11.62
CA ARG A 124 -11.92 7.22 12.30
C ARG A 124 -13.14 6.68 11.59
N CYS A 125 -12.99 6.24 10.34
CA CYS A 125 -14.07 5.62 9.59
C CYS A 125 -14.60 4.39 10.37
N PRO A 126 -15.91 4.29 10.62
CA PRO A 126 -16.49 3.13 11.29
C PRO A 126 -16.19 1.83 10.55
N THR A 127 -16.08 0.73 11.27
CA THR A 127 -15.91 -0.61 10.69
C THR A 127 -17.27 -1.26 10.47
N TRP A 128 -17.47 -1.89 9.31
CA TRP A 128 -18.71 -2.61 8.96
C TRP A 128 -18.48 -4.07 8.54
N ALA A 129 -17.22 -4.50 8.48
CA ALA A 129 -16.81 -5.88 8.20
C ALA A 129 -16.12 -6.50 9.44
N PRO A 130 -15.93 -7.83 9.48
CA PRO A 130 -15.14 -8.49 10.53
C PRO A 130 -13.76 -7.83 10.73
N LEU A 131 -13.29 -7.79 11.98
CA LEU A 131 -11.93 -7.36 12.32
C LEU A 131 -11.02 -8.60 12.38
N ILE A 132 -9.86 -8.54 11.72
CA ILE A 132 -8.88 -9.63 11.69
C ILE A 132 -7.47 -9.13 11.93
N GLU A 133 -6.57 -10.00 12.39
CA GLU A 133 -5.14 -9.68 12.44
C GLU A 133 -4.49 -9.97 11.07
N GLU A 134 -3.43 -9.23 10.69
CA GLU A 134 -2.75 -9.43 9.39
C GLU A 134 -2.24 -10.88 9.23
N LYS A 135 -1.83 -11.52 10.34
CA LYS A 135 -1.34 -12.91 10.37
C LYS A 135 -2.39 -13.95 9.97
N ASP A 136 -3.66 -13.59 9.96
CA ASP A 136 -4.75 -14.48 9.53
C ASP A 136 -4.77 -14.66 8.00
N ILE A 137 -3.99 -13.84 7.27
CA ILE A 137 -3.90 -13.84 5.81
C ILE A 137 -2.63 -14.57 5.37
N THR A 138 -2.77 -15.49 4.43
CA THR A 138 -1.63 -16.09 3.73
C THR A 138 -1.35 -15.34 2.45
N TYR A 139 -0.33 -14.49 2.43
CA TYR A 139 0.07 -13.76 1.21
C TYR A 139 0.67 -14.69 0.16
N THR A 140 0.20 -14.53 -1.07
CA THR A 140 0.64 -15.29 -2.25
C THR A 140 1.24 -14.38 -3.32
N THR A 141 0.82 -13.11 -3.35
CA THR A 141 1.26 -12.14 -4.34
C THR A 141 1.60 -10.83 -3.65
N TRP A 142 2.69 -10.22 -4.09
CA TRP A 142 3.11 -8.91 -3.62
C TRP A 142 3.01 -7.96 -4.81
N TRP A 143 2.45 -6.78 -4.58
CA TRP A 143 2.44 -5.68 -5.52
C TRP A 143 3.17 -4.49 -4.89
N PRO A 144 3.53 -3.45 -5.66
CA PRO A 144 4.12 -2.27 -5.08
C PRO A 144 3.25 -1.68 -3.98
N ASN A 145 3.92 -1.09 -3.00
CA ASN A 145 3.30 -0.25 -1.99
C ASN A 145 2.44 -1.07 -1.00
N GLU A 146 1.16 -0.71 -0.86
CA GLU A 146 0.29 -1.17 0.22
C GLU A 146 -0.57 -2.38 -0.16
N VAL A 147 -0.55 -2.80 -1.42
CA VAL A 147 -1.49 -3.79 -1.97
C VAL A 147 -0.85 -5.17 -2.08
N ARG A 148 -1.58 -6.21 -1.66
CA ARG A 148 -1.13 -7.61 -1.66
C ARG A 148 -2.26 -8.55 -2.03
N GLY A 149 -1.89 -9.66 -2.65
CA GLY A 149 -2.79 -10.78 -2.94
C GLY A 149 -2.56 -11.88 -1.93
N GLY A 150 -3.63 -12.53 -1.48
CA GLY A 150 -3.50 -13.62 -0.53
C GLY A 150 -4.74 -14.48 -0.43
N HIS A 151 -4.74 -15.34 0.58
CA HIS A 151 -5.87 -16.17 0.94
C HIS A 151 -6.29 -15.92 2.39
N TRP A 152 -7.59 -15.81 2.61
CA TRP A 152 -8.20 -15.72 3.93
C TRP A 152 -9.41 -16.67 3.98
N ARG A 153 -9.42 -17.59 4.95
CA ARG A 153 -10.46 -18.64 5.09
C ARG A 153 -10.73 -19.44 3.81
N GLY A 154 -9.67 -19.72 3.05
CA GLY A 154 -9.75 -20.48 1.79
C GLY A 154 -10.26 -19.68 0.58
N GLN A 155 -10.55 -18.38 0.74
CA GLN A 155 -10.93 -17.49 -0.35
C GLN A 155 -9.75 -16.61 -0.76
N GLU A 156 -9.57 -16.39 -2.07
CA GLU A 156 -8.61 -15.41 -2.58
C GLU A 156 -9.07 -13.99 -2.25
N VAL A 157 -8.14 -13.14 -1.81
CA VAL A 157 -8.41 -11.78 -1.35
C VAL A 157 -7.35 -10.81 -1.85
N GLU A 158 -7.76 -9.54 -1.97
CA GLU A 158 -6.86 -8.41 -2.14
C GLU A 158 -6.82 -7.60 -0.84
N VAL A 159 -5.63 -7.12 -0.49
CA VAL A 159 -5.33 -6.56 0.82
C VAL A 159 -4.60 -5.25 0.64
N THR A 160 -5.17 -4.17 1.19
CA THR A 160 -4.55 -2.84 1.21
C THR A 160 -4.21 -2.49 2.66
N VAL A 161 -2.95 -2.15 2.95
CA VAL A 161 -2.51 -1.84 4.32
C VAL A 161 -1.75 -0.52 4.39
N GLY A 162 -2.26 0.44 5.16
CA GLY A 162 -1.59 1.72 5.38
C GLY A 162 -0.41 1.55 6.34
N ARG A 163 0.79 1.97 5.91
CA ARG A 163 2.04 1.81 6.68
C ARG A 163 2.58 3.10 7.26
N ASP A 164 2.06 4.23 6.82
CA ASP A 164 2.35 5.55 7.35
C ASP A 164 1.08 6.40 7.41
N ASP A 165 1.20 7.64 7.90
CA ASP A 165 0.05 8.52 8.04
C ASP A 165 -0.59 8.87 6.69
N PHE A 166 0.19 9.01 5.62
CA PHE A 166 -0.32 9.32 4.30
C PHE A 166 -1.16 8.15 3.74
N PHE A 167 -0.69 6.92 3.87
CA PHE A 167 -1.43 5.76 3.39
C PHE A 167 -2.62 5.40 4.29
N LEU A 168 -2.51 5.63 5.60
CA LEU A 168 -3.67 5.50 6.49
C LEU A 168 -4.73 6.58 6.19
N GLU A 169 -4.34 7.73 5.63
CA GLU A 169 -5.25 8.76 5.11
C GLU A 169 -5.98 8.31 3.88
N THR A 170 -5.21 7.81 2.92
CA THR A 170 -5.73 7.21 1.71
C THR A 170 -6.70 6.07 2.05
N LEU A 171 -6.34 5.20 2.99
CA LEU A 171 -7.17 4.07 3.42
C LEU A 171 -8.47 4.52 4.10
N GLU A 172 -8.43 5.54 4.97
CA GLU A 172 -9.64 6.11 5.57
C GLU A 172 -10.59 6.66 4.50
N LEU A 173 -10.05 7.35 3.49
CA LEU A 173 -10.83 7.86 2.36
C LEU A 173 -11.45 6.74 1.53
N ILE A 174 -10.70 5.67 1.24
CA ILE A 174 -11.20 4.47 0.56
C ILE A 174 -12.34 3.84 1.36
N MET A 175 -12.18 3.73 2.69
CA MET A 175 -13.22 3.17 3.55
C MET A 175 -14.50 3.99 3.51
N PHE A 176 -14.41 5.32 3.64
CA PHE A 176 -15.59 6.19 3.50
C PHE A 176 -16.22 6.09 2.12
N ALA A 177 -15.43 5.96 1.06
CA ALA A 177 -15.93 5.82 -0.29
C ALA A 177 -16.72 4.52 -0.48
N HIS A 178 -16.29 3.39 0.11
CA HIS A 178 -17.09 2.16 0.11
C HIS A 178 -18.46 2.35 0.77
N LEU A 179 -18.50 3.09 1.89
CA LEU A 179 -19.76 3.41 2.54
C LEU A 179 -20.64 4.28 1.63
N LEU A 180 -20.11 5.36 1.04
CA LEU A 180 -20.86 6.27 0.15
C LEU A 180 -21.42 5.57 -1.09
N LEU A 181 -20.70 4.58 -1.62
CA LEU A 181 -21.12 3.79 -2.77
C LEU A 181 -21.99 2.58 -2.41
N HIS A 182 -22.31 2.37 -1.13
CA HIS A 182 -23.11 1.24 -0.68
C HIS A 182 -24.47 1.20 -1.39
N GLY A 183 -24.83 0.05 -1.96
CA GLY A 183 -26.08 -0.11 -2.71
C GLY A 183 -26.06 0.37 -4.17
N LEU A 184 -24.98 0.99 -4.67
CA LEU A 184 -24.83 1.25 -6.11
C LEU A 184 -24.30 0.05 -6.90
N ASP A 185 -23.79 -0.96 -6.19
CA ASP A 185 -23.14 -2.14 -6.78
C ASP A 185 -22.05 -1.72 -7.77
N LEU A 186 -21.11 -0.88 -7.30
CA LEU A 186 -19.99 -0.34 -8.08
C LEU A 186 -18.61 -0.67 -7.49
N THR A 187 -18.54 -1.31 -6.32
CA THR A 187 -17.27 -1.58 -5.63
C THR A 187 -17.05 -3.09 -5.47
N TYR A 188 -15.79 -3.48 -5.28
CA TYR A 188 -15.47 -4.81 -4.78
C TYR A 188 -15.90 -4.94 -3.32
N LYS A 189 -16.41 -6.10 -2.93
CA LYS A 189 -16.93 -6.31 -1.58
C LYS A 189 -15.79 -6.24 -0.57
N VAL A 190 -15.98 -5.48 0.50
CA VAL A 190 -15.12 -5.52 1.68
C VAL A 190 -15.44 -6.76 2.50
N LEU A 191 -14.43 -7.59 2.72
CA LEU A 191 -14.51 -8.87 3.42
C LEU A 191 -14.09 -8.77 4.89
N ALA A 192 -13.13 -7.90 5.20
CA ALA A 192 -12.65 -7.65 6.56
C ALA A 192 -11.90 -6.30 6.67
N HIS A 193 -11.72 -5.82 7.89
CA HIS A 193 -10.75 -4.78 8.24
C HIS A 193 -9.58 -5.42 9.00
N ILE A 194 -8.36 -5.01 8.67
CA ILE A 194 -7.15 -5.47 9.36
C ILE A 194 -6.91 -4.55 10.54
N VAL A 195 -6.72 -5.14 11.72
CA VAL A 195 -6.40 -4.42 12.95
C VAL A 195 -5.03 -4.81 13.49
N GLU A 196 -4.35 -3.81 14.02
CA GLU A 196 -3.09 -3.93 14.75
C GLU A 196 -3.21 -3.07 16.01
N ASP A 197 -2.93 -3.64 17.19
CA ASP A 197 -3.08 -2.98 18.49
C ASP A 197 -4.43 -2.26 18.67
N GLY A 198 -5.51 -2.90 18.18
CA GLY A 198 -6.88 -2.39 18.27
C GLY A 198 -7.18 -1.22 17.33
N SER A 199 -6.26 -0.83 16.44
CA SER A 199 -6.46 0.23 15.44
C SER A 199 -6.57 -0.40 14.04
N VAL A 200 -7.47 0.12 13.20
CA VAL A 200 -7.57 -0.32 11.81
C VAL A 200 -6.34 0.18 11.04
N VAL A 201 -5.65 -0.75 10.39
CA VAL A 201 -4.46 -0.48 9.56
C VAL A 201 -4.64 -0.94 8.12
N GLY A 202 -5.65 -1.76 7.81
CA GLY A 202 -5.86 -2.29 6.48
C GLY A 202 -7.30 -2.67 6.15
N LEU A 203 -7.50 -3.02 4.88
CA LEU A 203 -8.77 -3.43 4.30
C LEU A 203 -8.54 -4.70 3.48
N VAL A 204 -9.45 -5.67 3.60
CA VAL A 204 -9.48 -6.88 2.79
C VAL A 204 -10.70 -6.83 1.89
N THR A 205 -10.50 -6.97 0.58
CA THR A 205 -11.56 -6.99 -0.42
C THR A 205 -11.57 -8.29 -1.21
N GLU A 206 -12.66 -8.53 -1.92
CA GLU A 206 -12.64 -9.46 -3.05
C GLU A 206 -11.56 -9.01 -4.05
N PRO A 207 -10.91 -9.96 -4.73
CA PRO A 207 -9.86 -9.64 -5.69
C PRO A 207 -10.42 -8.90 -6.90
N GLU A 208 -9.64 -7.96 -7.44
CA GLU A 208 -10.03 -7.18 -8.61
C GLU A 208 -9.98 -8.01 -9.90
N LEU A 209 -11.04 -8.80 -10.14
CA LEU A 209 -11.16 -9.78 -11.23
C LEU A 209 -11.73 -9.24 -12.55
N GLY A 210 -12.03 -7.94 -12.62
CA GLY A 210 -12.64 -7.37 -13.82
C GLY A 210 -11.67 -7.29 -15.00
N ARG A 211 -12.20 -7.10 -16.21
CA ARG A 211 -11.38 -6.64 -17.33
C ARG A 211 -11.36 -5.12 -17.38
N LEU A 212 -10.33 -4.54 -17.98
CA LEU A 212 -10.29 -3.11 -18.30
C LEU A 212 -11.46 -2.70 -19.19
N VAL A 213 -11.89 -1.46 -19.04
CA VAL A 213 -12.90 -0.82 -19.89
C VAL A 213 -12.42 -0.72 -21.33
N GLN A 214 -13.33 -0.97 -22.26
CA GLN A 214 -13.17 -0.80 -23.70
C GLN A 214 -14.22 0.19 -24.22
N TYR A 215 -14.03 0.71 -25.44
CA TYR A 215 -14.95 1.70 -26.02
C TYR A 215 -16.42 1.23 -26.07
N ARG A 216 -16.64 -0.08 -26.30
CA ARG A 216 -17.99 -0.70 -26.30
C ARG A 216 -18.72 -0.61 -24.96
N ASP A 217 -18.00 -0.42 -23.85
CA ASP A 217 -18.57 -0.36 -22.52
C ASP A 217 -19.03 1.05 -22.12
N ARG A 218 -18.85 2.05 -23.00
CA ARG A 218 -19.15 3.45 -22.69
C ARG A 218 -20.53 3.63 -22.07
N GLY A 219 -21.57 3.03 -22.64
CA GLY A 219 -22.93 3.13 -22.09
C GLY A 219 -23.03 2.70 -20.63
N LEU A 220 -22.33 1.62 -20.24
CA LEU A 220 -22.29 1.14 -18.85
C LEU A 220 -21.54 2.10 -17.94
N VAL A 221 -20.45 2.69 -18.43
CA VAL A 221 -19.62 3.63 -17.67
C VAL A 221 -20.36 4.95 -17.45
N TYR A 222 -20.95 5.54 -18.49
CA TYR A 222 -21.75 6.77 -18.34
C TYR A 222 -22.93 6.55 -17.39
N ASP A 223 -23.63 5.41 -17.49
CA ASP A 223 -24.69 5.08 -16.53
C ASP A 223 -24.16 4.98 -15.09
N ALA A 224 -23.05 4.26 -14.88
CA ALA A 224 -22.43 4.13 -13.56
C ALA A 224 -22.04 5.49 -12.96
N ILE A 225 -21.38 6.35 -13.75
CA ILE A 225 -20.98 7.69 -13.31
C ILE A 225 -22.20 8.58 -13.06
N SER A 226 -23.26 8.50 -13.88
CA SER A 226 -24.52 9.22 -13.63
C SER A 226 -25.16 8.83 -12.29
N ARG A 227 -25.05 7.55 -11.88
CA ARG A 227 -25.56 7.06 -10.58
C ARG A 227 -24.73 7.58 -9.41
N ILE A 228 -23.43 7.77 -9.60
CA ILE A 228 -22.54 8.42 -8.63
C ILE A 228 -22.95 9.89 -8.47
N GLN A 229 -23.06 10.65 -9.58
CA GLN A 229 -23.46 12.06 -9.56
C GLN A 229 -24.84 12.26 -8.91
N ARG A 230 -25.84 11.43 -9.25
CA ARG A 230 -27.18 11.50 -8.65
C ARG A 230 -27.20 11.33 -7.12
N ARG A 231 -26.15 10.79 -6.53
CA ARG A 231 -25.96 10.70 -5.07
C ARG A 231 -25.17 11.87 -4.48
N GLY A 232 -24.94 12.94 -5.23
CA GLY A 232 -24.10 14.06 -4.82
C GLY A 232 -22.62 13.70 -4.71
N LEU A 233 -22.16 12.68 -5.45
CA LEU A 233 -20.78 12.20 -5.37
C LEU A 233 -19.98 12.61 -6.62
N ILE A 234 -18.73 13.02 -6.40
CA ILE A 234 -17.76 13.25 -7.49
C ILE A 234 -16.63 12.23 -7.35
N TYR A 235 -16.52 11.37 -8.35
CA TYR A 235 -15.40 10.46 -8.58
C TYR A 235 -14.41 11.01 -9.63
N PRO A 236 -13.25 11.56 -9.22
CA PRO A 236 -12.23 12.06 -10.16
C PRO A 236 -11.33 10.94 -10.72
N GLY A 237 -11.53 9.68 -10.30
CA GLY A 237 -10.68 8.55 -10.66
C GLY A 237 -10.96 7.96 -12.04
N ILE A 238 -11.57 8.71 -12.97
CA ILE A 238 -11.93 8.22 -14.32
C ILE A 238 -10.66 8.09 -15.16
N MET A 239 -10.08 6.89 -15.10
CA MET A 239 -8.92 6.50 -15.88
C MET A 239 -8.96 5.00 -16.06
N ASN A 240 -8.28 4.50 -17.09
CA ASN A 240 -8.28 3.07 -17.40
C ASN A 240 -7.89 2.21 -16.16
N PRO A 241 -6.87 2.60 -15.35
CA PRO A 241 -6.50 2.00 -14.04
C PRO A 241 -7.64 1.55 -13.16
N ASN A 242 -8.68 2.36 -13.14
CA ASN A 242 -9.59 2.40 -12.03
C ASN A 242 -11.00 1.90 -12.39
N LEU A 243 -11.24 1.58 -13.66
CA LEU A 243 -12.55 1.20 -14.16
C LEU A 243 -12.48 -0.19 -14.77
N HIS A 244 -13.24 -1.11 -14.20
CA HIS A 244 -13.29 -2.49 -14.63
C HIS A 244 -14.71 -2.91 -15.02
N ILE A 245 -14.80 -3.87 -15.94
CA ILE A 245 -16.03 -4.57 -16.26
C ILE A 245 -15.95 -5.98 -15.69
N LEU A 246 -16.88 -6.30 -14.79
CA LEU A 246 -17.03 -7.61 -14.18
C LEU A 246 -18.50 -8.02 -14.25
N ASN A 247 -18.78 -9.16 -14.88
CA ASN A 247 -20.15 -9.69 -15.03
C ASN A 247 -21.14 -8.67 -15.64
N GLY A 248 -20.69 -7.92 -16.66
CA GLY A 248 -21.49 -6.90 -17.34
C GLY A 248 -21.73 -5.62 -16.54
N LYS A 249 -21.03 -5.44 -15.42
CA LYS A 249 -21.16 -4.27 -14.53
C LYS A 249 -19.85 -3.52 -14.38
N VAL A 250 -19.95 -2.23 -14.13
CA VAL A 250 -18.81 -1.39 -13.77
C VAL A 250 -18.39 -1.70 -12.33
N ARG A 251 -17.07 -1.80 -12.13
CA ARG A 251 -16.41 -1.85 -10.83
C ARG A 251 -15.36 -0.75 -10.80
N LEU A 252 -15.40 0.04 -9.74
CA LEU A 252 -14.43 1.09 -9.47
C LEU A 252 -13.34 0.51 -8.57
N SER A 253 -12.09 0.70 -8.97
CA SER A 253 -10.93 0.58 -8.09
C SER A 253 -10.39 1.98 -7.76
N ASN A 254 -9.45 2.07 -6.81
CA ASN A 254 -8.90 3.34 -6.30
C ASN A 254 -9.97 4.40 -5.93
N LEU A 255 -10.55 4.25 -4.75
CA LEU A 255 -11.66 5.10 -4.29
C LEU A 255 -11.21 6.34 -3.52
N ALA A 256 -9.90 6.56 -3.33
CA ALA A 256 -9.38 7.60 -2.43
C ALA A 256 -9.76 9.03 -2.84
N GLY A 257 -10.07 9.26 -4.12
CA GLY A 257 -10.48 10.55 -4.66
C GLY A 257 -11.98 10.86 -4.54
N LEU A 258 -12.83 9.90 -4.20
CA LEU A 258 -14.28 10.10 -4.16
C LEU A 258 -14.68 11.11 -3.08
N ARG A 259 -15.53 12.08 -3.42
CA ARG A 259 -16.04 13.09 -2.47
C ARG A 259 -17.55 13.22 -2.57
N HIS A 260 -18.19 13.58 -1.46
CA HIS A 260 -19.62 13.90 -1.37
C HIS A 260 -19.80 15.40 -1.18
N TYR A 261 -20.75 15.97 -1.92
CA TYR A 261 -21.09 17.38 -1.92
C TYR A 261 -22.58 17.52 -1.60
N LYS A 262 -22.91 18.47 -0.73
CA LYS A 262 -24.29 18.68 -0.27
C LYS A 262 -25.10 19.53 -1.25
N ASP A 263 -24.44 20.48 -1.93
CA ASP A 263 -25.08 21.38 -2.87
C ASP A 263 -25.19 20.74 -4.25
N PRO A 264 -26.41 20.50 -4.78
CA PRO A 264 -26.59 19.99 -6.12
C PRO A 264 -25.96 20.87 -7.20
N ALA A 265 -25.92 22.20 -7.02
CA ALA A 265 -25.32 23.09 -8.01
C ALA A 265 -23.80 22.87 -8.12
N GLU A 266 -23.11 22.71 -6.98
CA GLU A 266 -21.68 22.37 -6.94
C GLU A 266 -21.42 20.99 -7.56
N VAL A 267 -22.31 20.02 -7.33
CA VAL A 267 -22.22 18.69 -7.95
C VAL A 267 -22.29 18.78 -9.47
N GLU A 268 -23.26 19.54 -10.01
CA GLU A 268 -23.40 19.71 -11.47
C GLU A 268 -22.16 20.41 -12.08
N GLU A 269 -21.67 21.48 -11.46
CA GLU A 269 -20.47 22.20 -11.92
C GLU A 269 -19.23 21.29 -11.92
N LEU A 270 -18.99 20.56 -10.83
CA LEU A 270 -17.85 19.65 -10.71
C LEU A 270 -18.01 18.44 -11.64
N ALA A 271 -19.21 17.91 -11.82
CA ALA A 271 -19.43 16.78 -12.71
C ALA A 271 -19.15 17.13 -14.17
N ALA A 272 -19.46 18.36 -14.62
CA ALA A 272 -19.09 18.82 -15.96
C ALA A 272 -17.59 18.60 -16.24
N SER A 273 -16.72 19.11 -15.36
CA SER A 273 -15.26 19.05 -15.57
C SER A 273 -14.58 17.77 -15.07
N LYS A 274 -15.15 17.07 -14.08
CA LYS A 274 -14.51 15.88 -13.46
C LYS A 274 -15.11 14.56 -13.92
N HIS A 275 -16.33 14.56 -14.43
CA HIS A 275 -16.98 13.37 -14.99
C HIS A 275 -17.09 13.47 -16.50
N TRP A 276 -17.85 14.44 -17.00
CA TRP A 276 -18.31 14.41 -18.38
C TRP A 276 -17.19 14.71 -19.37
N GLU A 277 -16.46 15.81 -19.19
CA GLU A 277 -15.29 16.13 -20.03
C GLU A 277 -14.23 15.01 -19.98
N VAL A 278 -13.96 14.47 -18.79
CA VAL A 278 -12.97 13.39 -18.61
C VAL A 278 -13.43 12.10 -19.27
N LEU A 279 -14.73 11.77 -19.28
CA LEU A 279 -15.25 10.60 -19.98
C LEU A 279 -15.15 10.74 -21.49
N GLU A 280 -15.48 11.93 -22.03
CA GLU A 280 -15.32 12.20 -23.47
C GLU A 280 -13.86 12.05 -23.89
N GLU A 281 -12.94 12.63 -23.12
CA GLU A 281 -11.50 12.47 -23.35
C GLU A 281 -11.09 10.99 -23.25
N PHE A 282 -11.48 10.33 -22.17
CA PHE A 282 -11.13 8.93 -21.87
C PHE A 282 -11.55 7.98 -22.98
N PHE A 283 -12.77 8.12 -23.51
CA PHE A 283 -13.27 7.29 -24.62
C PHE A 283 -12.79 7.78 -25.99
N GLY A 284 -12.49 9.07 -26.16
CA GLY A 284 -11.92 9.64 -27.37
C GLY A 284 -10.56 9.05 -27.74
N PHE A 285 -9.80 8.58 -26.75
CA PHE A 285 -8.51 7.89 -26.96
C PHE A 285 -8.61 6.38 -27.19
N MET A 286 -9.80 5.78 -27.12
CA MET A 286 -9.95 4.33 -27.30
C MET A 286 -10.27 3.95 -28.75
N ASP A 287 -9.69 2.85 -29.21
CA ASP A 287 -10.05 2.27 -30.50
C ASP A 287 -11.45 1.61 -30.42
N PRO A 288 -12.45 2.06 -31.21
CA PRO A 288 -13.77 1.47 -31.23
C PRO A 288 -13.79 0.00 -31.71
N ASN A 289 -12.74 -0.44 -32.40
CA ASN A 289 -12.61 -1.80 -32.94
C ASN A 289 -11.79 -2.74 -32.06
N ASP A 290 -11.33 -2.27 -30.89
CA ASP A 290 -10.58 -3.11 -29.98
C ASP A 290 -11.48 -3.95 -29.08
N PHE A 291 -11.60 -5.23 -29.46
CA PHE A 291 -12.38 -6.21 -28.72
C PHE A 291 -11.55 -7.08 -27.77
N THR A 292 -10.24 -6.86 -27.66
CA THR A 292 -9.35 -7.71 -26.87
C THR A 292 -9.53 -7.45 -25.38
N PRO A 293 -10.12 -8.39 -24.59
CA PRO A 293 -10.29 -8.18 -23.17
C PRO A 293 -8.92 -8.13 -22.49
N ARG A 294 -8.73 -7.14 -21.63
CA ARG A 294 -7.49 -6.92 -20.90
C ARG A 294 -7.75 -7.15 -19.41
N PRO A 295 -7.01 -8.03 -18.71
CA PRO A 295 -7.13 -8.14 -17.26
C PRO A 295 -6.64 -6.85 -16.58
N THR A 296 -7.05 -6.65 -15.33
CA THR A 296 -6.55 -5.57 -14.44
C THR A 296 -5.03 -5.56 -14.35
N TRP A 297 -4.44 -4.41 -14.00
CA TRP A 297 -2.99 -4.30 -13.82
C TRP A 297 -2.47 -5.23 -12.75
N GLN A 298 -3.17 -5.37 -11.63
CA GLN A 298 -2.79 -6.24 -10.53
C GLN A 298 -2.63 -7.69 -11.01
N ARG A 299 -3.51 -8.16 -11.91
CA ARG A 299 -3.41 -9.51 -12.48
C ARG A 299 -2.32 -9.68 -13.52
N ARG A 300 -1.83 -8.58 -14.11
CA ARG A 300 -0.69 -8.60 -15.04
C ARG A 300 0.64 -8.54 -14.32
N TRP A 301 0.64 -8.14 -13.05
CA TRP A 301 1.83 -7.93 -12.26
C TRP A 301 2.03 -9.08 -11.28
N GLU A 302 3.02 -9.91 -11.57
CA GLU A 302 3.66 -10.72 -10.56
C GLU A 302 4.90 -9.96 -10.10
N GLN A 303 4.85 -9.30 -8.94
CA GLN A 303 6.09 -8.90 -8.30
C GLN A 303 6.52 -9.99 -7.33
N VAL A 304 7.80 -10.34 -7.46
CA VAL A 304 8.49 -11.19 -6.51
C VAL A 304 9.15 -10.25 -5.50
N PRO A 305 8.85 -10.38 -4.19
CA PRO A 305 9.59 -9.70 -3.15
C PRO A 305 11.09 -9.86 -3.35
N GLN A 306 11.83 -8.76 -3.22
CA GLN A 306 13.27 -8.83 -3.41
C GLN A 306 13.92 -9.31 -2.12
N LEU A 307 14.35 -10.57 -2.11
CA LEU A 307 15.06 -11.16 -0.98
C LEU A 307 16.41 -10.47 -0.81
N ILE A 308 16.68 -9.96 0.39
CA ILE A 308 17.95 -9.35 0.73
C ILE A 308 18.80 -10.40 1.47
N PRO A 309 20.00 -10.75 0.96
CA PRO A 309 20.82 -11.77 1.59
C PRO A 309 21.31 -11.30 2.97
N PRO A 310 21.47 -12.21 3.95
CA PRO A 310 21.81 -11.84 5.33
C PRO A 310 23.23 -11.28 5.48
N GLN A 311 24.15 -11.66 4.58
CA GLN A 311 25.50 -11.10 4.54
C GLN A 311 25.61 -10.10 3.39
N PRO A 312 26.23 -8.93 3.62
CA PRO A 312 26.54 -8.01 2.54
C PRO A 312 27.55 -8.67 1.60
N SER A 313 27.19 -8.79 0.32
CA SER A 313 28.13 -9.20 -0.73
C SER A 313 29.06 -8.02 -1.03
N PRO A 314 30.35 -8.25 -1.37
CA PRO A 314 31.20 -7.21 -1.93
C PRO A 314 30.66 -6.67 -3.26
N GLU A 315 29.84 -7.45 -3.98
CA GLU A 315 29.10 -6.99 -5.15
C GLU A 315 27.92 -6.11 -4.72
N PRO A 316 27.62 -5.01 -5.45
CA PRO A 316 26.44 -4.19 -5.18
C PRO A 316 25.21 -5.09 -5.08
N PRO A 317 24.62 -5.22 -3.90
CA PRO A 317 23.81 -6.38 -3.56
C PRO A 317 22.44 -6.39 -4.24
N LEU A 318 22.11 -5.32 -4.94
CA LEU A 318 20.82 -5.11 -5.53
C LEU A 318 21.04 -4.49 -6.91
N GLY A 319 21.23 -5.35 -7.91
CA GLY A 319 20.62 -5.07 -9.20
C GLY A 319 19.11 -5.06 -8.96
N LEU A 320 18.59 -3.94 -8.46
CA LEU A 320 17.15 -3.76 -8.39
C LEU A 320 16.69 -3.85 -9.84
N GLN A 321 16.11 -4.99 -10.20
CA GLN A 321 15.08 -4.98 -11.21
C GLN A 321 13.96 -4.13 -10.61
N THR A 322 14.14 -2.81 -10.68
CA THR A 322 12.98 -1.96 -10.83
C THR A 322 12.37 -2.39 -12.13
N PHE A 323 11.16 -2.90 -12.01
CA PHE A 323 10.34 -3.14 -13.17
C PHE A 323 10.00 -1.76 -13.72
N TYR A 324 10.84 -1.27 -14.62
CA TYR A 324 10.31 -0.59 -15.78
C TYR A 324 9.32 -1.58 -16.38
N PHE A 325 8.09 -1.11 -16.61
CA PHE A 325 7.11 -1.81 -17.41
C PHE A 325 7.85 -2.57 -18.52
N PRO A 326 7.63 -3.87 -18.77
CA PRO A 326 7.87 -4.40 -20.09
C PRO A 326 6.89 -3.64 -20.99
N ILE A 327 7.28 -2.43 -21.35
CA ILE A 327 6.80 -1.71 -22.50
C ILE A 327 6.96 -2.76 -23.58
N SER A 328 5.83 -3.16 -24.16
CA SER A 328 5.81 -4.00 -25.36
C SER A 328 7.04 -3.71 -26.21
N LYS A 329 7.77 -4.74 -26.66
CA LYS A 329 8.92 -4.56 -27.58
C LYS A 329 8.53 -3.74 -28.83
N ASP A 330 7.23 -3.64 -29.10
CA ASP A 330 6.62 -2.73 -30.05
C ASP A 330 5.96 -1.53 -29.32
N PRO A 331 6.63 -0.37 -29.23
CA PRO A 331 6.08 0.84 -28.64
C PRO A 331 4.92 1.46 -29.43
N ASN A 332 4.65 1.02 -30.67
CA ASN A 332 3.49 1.47 -31.44
C ASN A 332 2.19 0.74 -31.06
N LYS A 333 2.28 -0.33 -30.25
CA LYS A 333 1.11 -1.02 -29.67
C LYS A 333 0.76 -0.55 -28.25
N LEU A 334 1.45 0.48 -27.77
CA LEU A 334 1.07 1.19 -26.55
C LEU A 334 -0.07 2.15 -26.90
N TRP A 335 -1.28 1.83 -26.45
CA TRP A 335 -2.42 2.75 -26.51
C TRP A 335 -2.32 3.86 -25.44
N TRP A 336 -1.34 3.77 -24.54
CA TRP A 336 -1.01 4.81 -23.56
C TRP A 336 0.45 5.19 -23.71
N LYS A 337 0.69 6.33 -24.35
CA LYS A 337 1.82 7.19 -24.00
C LYS A 337 1.28 8.13 -22.92
N PRO A 338 1.89 8.25 -21.73
CA PRO A 338 1.59 9.41 -20.90
C PRO A 338 1.82 10.63 -21.80
N ASN A 339 0.81 11.50 -21.94
CA ASN A 339 1.03 12.81 -22.52
C ASN A 339 1.99 13.55 -21.58
N CYS A 340 3.29 13.40 -21.86
CA CYS A 340 4.34 14.23 -21.28
C CYS A 340 4.37 15.62 -21.93
N ASP A 341 3.52 15.84 -22.94
CA ASP A 341 3.42 17.02 -23.78
C ASP A 341 2.11 17.80 -23.50
N SER A 342 1.71 17.92 -22.23
CA SER A 342 1.05 19.17 -21.85
C SER A 342 2.11 20.26 -21.92
N ASN A 343 1.81 21.34 -22.62
CA ASN A 343 2.60 22.58 -22.67
C ASN A 343 2.66 23.25 -21.29
N ASP A 344 3.11 22.55 -20.24
CA ASP A 344 3.57 23.12 -18.98
C ASP A 344 4.99 23.69 -19.22
N GLN A 345 5.06 24.71 -20.08
CA GLN A 345 6.19 25.64 -20.13
C GLN A 345 6.07 26.75 -19.08
N ASP A 346 5.11 26.66 -18.15
CA ASP A 346 4.98 27.58 -17.04
C ASP A 346 5.87 27.16 -15.85
N GLY A 347 7.13 27.58 -15.95
CA GLY A 347 7.82 28.31 -14.88
C GLY A 347 8.21 27.56 -13.60
N ASP A 348 9.53 27.44 -13.43
CA ASP A 348 10.26 27.23 -12.16
C ASP A 348 9.79 28.16 -10.99
N PHE A 349 9.00 29.20 -11.29
CA PHE A 349 8.38 30.10 -10.32
C PHE A 349 7.21 29.47 -9.55
N ASP A 350 6.55 28.43 -10.09
CA ASP A 350 5.37 27.84 -9.47
C ASP A 350 5.71 26.80 -8.39
N ASP A 351 6.91 26.19 -8.38
CA ASP A 351 7.25 25.18 -7.37
C ASP A 351 7.49 25.79 -5.98
N ARG A 352 8.04 27.02 -5.89
CA ARG A 352 8.13 27.75 -4.61
C ARG A 352 6.75 28.15 -4.08
N LYS A 353 5.84 28.55 -4.97
CA LYS A 353 4.46 28.91 -4.62
C LYS A 353 3.66 27.66 -4.21
N ARG A 354 3.88 26.52 -4.86
CA ARG A 354 3.35 25.20 -4.47
C ARG A 354 3.91 24.72 -3.13
N ARG A 355 5.20 24.93 -2.82
CA ARG A 355 5.77 24.61 -1.49
C ARG A 355 5.22 25.51 -0.38
N ALA A 356 5.07 26.81 -0.64
CA ALA A 356 4.43 27.76 0.27
C ALA A 356 2.96 27.39 0.52
N ASN A 357 2.20 27.10 -0.55
CA ASN A 357 0.82 26.66 -0.47
C ASN A 357 0.67 25.27 0.15
N ARG A 358 1.63 24.34 -0.01
CA ARG A 358 1.63 23.03 0.68
C ARG A 358 1.94 23.16 2.17
N ARG A 359 2.81 24.09 2.58
CA ARG A 359 3.00 24.41 4.01
C ARG A 359 1.74 25.03 4.61
N ASP A 360 1.06 25.91 3.88
CA ASP A 360 -0.21 26.50 4.31
C ASP A 360 -1.38 25.50 4.30
N GLN A 361 -1.43 24.59 3.33
CA GLN A 361 -2.42 23.50 3.28
C GLN A 361 -2.16 22.41 4.33
N ARG A 362 -0.90 22.11 4.69
CA ARG A 362 -0.60 21.22 5.83
C ARG A 362 -1.07 21.79 7.16
N ASN A 363 -1.15 23.12 7.29
CA ASN A 363 -1.65 23.80 8.49
C ASN A 363 -3.15 24.07 8.46
N ARG A 364 -3.79 24.10 7.28
CA ARG A 364 -5.25 23.95 7.18
C ARG A 364 -5.59 22.51 7.49
N LYS A 365 -5.90 22.24 8.75
CA LYS A 365 -6.65 21.06 9.16
C LYS A 365 -7.94 21.07 8.34
N VAL A 366 -7.95 20.43 7.18
CA VAL A 366 -9.20 20.07 6.49
C VAL A 366 -9.81 19.04 7.41
N VAL A 367 -10.55 19.54 8.40
CA VAL A 367 -11.47 18.73 9.16
C VAL A 367 -12.52 18.37 8.12
N ILE A 368 -12.28 17.26 7.44
CA ILE A 368 -13.32 16.56 6.70
C ILE A 368 -14.30 16.12 7.79
N SER A 369 -15.23 17.00 8.15
CA SER A 369 -16.44 16.64 8.84
C SER A 369 -17.30 15.94 7.80
N LEU A 370 -16.94 14.68 7.50
CA LEU A 370 -17.85 13.75 6.85
C LEU A 370 -18.98 13.50 7.85
N GLN A 371 -19.94 14.44 7.88
CA GLN A 371 -21.29 14.14 8.34
C GLN A 371 -21.86 13.21 7.28
N LEU A 372 -21.66 11.91 7.49
CA LEU A 372 -22.41 10.90 6.76
C LEU A 372 -23.90 11.21 6.97
N PRO A 373 -24.75 11.14 5.93
CA PRO A 373 -26.19 11.19 6.09
C PRO A 373 -26.65 10.25 7.21
N GLU A 374 -27.62 10.64 8.04
CA GLU A 374 -28.08 9.81 9.17
C GLU A 374 -28.57 8.44 8.68
N GLU A 375 -29.18 8.37 7.50
CA GLU A 375 -29.59 7.14 6.83
C GLU A 375 -28.41 6.17 6.63
N MET A 376 -27.24 6.70 6.27
CA MET A 376 -26.02 5.90 6.12
C MET A 376 -25.45 5.47 7.46
N LEU A 377 -25.46 6.34 8.46
CA LEU A 377 -25.06 5.98 9.82
C LEU A 377 -25.96 4.88 10.38
N GLN A 378 -27.27 4.96 10.10
CA GLN A 378 -28.23 3.95 10.50
C GLN A 378 -27.99 2.63 9.76
N ALA A 379 -27.76 2.66 8.43
CA ALA A 379 -27.39 1.48 7.67
C ALA A 379 -26.12 0.79 8.23
N ILE A 380 -25.10 1.57 8.65
CA ILE A 380 -23.89 1.04 9.30
C ILE A 380 -24.21 0.40 10.65
N ARG A 381 -25.12 1.00 11.44
CA ARG A 381 -25.55 0.44 12.74
C ARG A 381 -26.32 -0.87 12.56
N ASP A 382 -27.09 -0.99 11.49
CA ASP A 382 -27.94 -2.14 11.21
C ASP A 382 -27.19 -3.31 10.59
N VAL A 383 -25.93 -3.13 10.14
CA VAL A 383 -25.09 -4.24 9.67
C VAL A 383 -24.85 -5.21 10.83
N PRO A 384 -25.28 -6.50 10.71
CA PRO A 384 -25.06 -7.49 11.76
C PRO A 384 -23.57 -7.62 12.06
N ARG A 385 -23.16 -7.21 13.26
CA ARG A 385 -21.76 -7.37 13.66
C ARG A 385 -21.49 -8.85 13.86
N PRO A 386 -20.47 -9.43 13.20
CA PRO A 386 -20.07 -10.79 13.49
C PRO A 386 -19.68 -10.86 14.98
N VAL A 387 -20.27 -11.81 15.71
CA VAL A 387 -19.94 -12.04 17.12
C VAL A 387 -18.45 -12.42 17.17
N SER A 388 -17.61 -11.46 17.52
CA SER A 388 -16.19 -11.69 17.75
C SER A 388 -16.10 -12.68 18.89
N ARG A 389 -15.68 -13.92 18.60
CA ARG A 389 -15.23 -14.81 19.65
C ARG A 389 -13.99 -14.15 20.23
N HIS A 390 -14.15 -13.47 21.35
CA HIS A 390 -13.02 -13.00 22.15
C HIS A 390 -12.11 -14.21 22.41
N VAL A 391 -11.01 -14.28 21.68
CA VAL A 391 -9.88 -15.13 22.04
C VAL A 391 -9.25 -14.43 23.24
N SER A 392 -9.75 -14.74 24.43
CA SER A 392 -9.11 -14.37 25.69
C SER A 392 -7.68 -14.92 25.63
N ARG A 393 -6.69 -14.05 25.38
CA ARG A 393 -5.28 -14.35 25.58
C ARG A 393 -5.02 -14.45 27.08
N LEU A 394 -5.47 -15.54 27.70
CA LEU A 394 -4.90 -16.06 28.93
C LEU A 394 -3.98 -17.20 28.50
N LEU A 395 -2.70 -16.88 28.30
CA LEU A 395 -1.65 -17.89 28.25
C LEU A 395 -1.32 -18.26 29.71
N PRO A 396 -1.57 -19.49 30.18
CA PRO A 396 -0.92 -19.96 31.39
C PRO A 396 0.52 -20.34 31.04
N TYR A 397 1.48 -19.60 31.60
CA TYR A 397 2.85 -20.06 31.72
C TYR A 397 2.84 -21.31 32.63
N SER A 398 2.78 -22.49 32.03
CA SER A 398 3.01 -23.75 32.73
C SER A 398 4.47 -24.15 32.51
N SER A 399 5.29 -23.93 33.53
CA SER A 399 6.65 -24.47 33.60
C SER A 399 6.59 -25.96 33.94
N ALA A 400 6.65 -26.82 32.94
CA ALA A 400 7.00 -28.22 33.12
C ALA A 400 8.54 -28.36 33.21
N PRO A 401 9.07 -29.08 34.23
CA PRO A 401 10.51 -29.25 34.40
C PRO A 401 11.05 -30.35 33.48
N THR A 402 12.03 -29.99 32.65
CA THR A 402 12.81 -30.93 31.86
C THR A 402 13.77 -31.69 32.79
N THR A 403 13.57 -32.99 32.94
CA THR A 403 14.48 -33.91 33.61
C THR A 403 15.72 -34.14 32.72
N ILE A 404 16.89 -33.75 33.22
CA ILE A 404 18.19 -34.10 32.64
C ILE A 404 18.76 -35.28 33.44
N PRO A 405 19.15 -36.40 32.81
CA PRO A 405 19.79 -37.49 33.52
C PRO A 405 21.30 -37.25 33.66
N GLY A 406 21.79 -37.38 34.89
CA GLY A 406 23.10 -37.99 35.17
C GLY A 406 24.32 -37.07 35.11
N ARG A 407 24.68 -36.47 36.24
CA ARG A 407 26.10 -36.24 36.56
C ARG A 407 26.33 -36.42 38.05
N LYS A 408 27.14 -37.43 38.39
CA LYS A 408 27.57 -37.77 39.76
C LYS A 408 28.31 -36.58 40.36
N VAL A 409 27.84 -36.12 41.53
CA VAL A 409 28.55 -35.18 42.39
C VAL A 409 29.37 -36.00 43.40
N SER A 410 30.67 -35.73 43.46
CA SER A 410 31.54 -36.15 44.55
C SER A 410 31.50 -35.09 45.65
N THR A 411 31.29 -35.57 46.86
CA THR A 411 31.19 -34.84 48.11
C THR A 411 32.54 -34.30 48.56
N SER A 412 32.60 -33.05 49.01
CA SER A 412 33.46 -32.66 50.15
C SER A 412 32.94 -31.41 50.81
N LEU A 413 32.61 -31.56 52.09
CA LEU A 413 32.26 -30.53 53.07
C LEU A 413 33.36 -29.46 53.19
N LEU A 414 32.95 -28.22 53.51
CA LEU A 414 33.48 -27.52 54.68
C LEU A 414 32.48 -26.47 55.20
N ILE A 415 32.36 -26.48 56.52
CA ILE A 415 31.48 -25.75 57.43
C ILE A 415 32.20 -24.45 57.84
N ARG A 416 31.55 -23.26 57.92
CA ARG A 416 31.12 -22.48 59.13
C ARG A 416 31.06 -20.94 58.81
N PRO A 417 30.60 -20.02 59.69
CA PRO A 417 29.41 -19.19 59.43
C PRO A 417 29.56 -17.66 59.68
N THR A 418 28.46 -16.91 59.45
CA THR A 418 28.05 -15.61 60.07
C THR A 418 28.99 -14.39 59.92
N VAL A 419 28.53 -13.18 59.59
CA VAL A 419 27.88 -12.18 60.48
C VAL A 419 27.34 -11.00 59.62
N ARG A 420 26.38 -10.27 60.21
CA ARG A 420 25.63 -9.10 59.74
C ARG A 420 26.46 -7.79 59.62
N ASP A 421 25.81 -6.81 58.98
CA ASP A 421 25.72 -5.34 59.28
C ASP A 421 25.99 -4.53 57.99
N ARG A 422 25.02 -3.83 57.38
CA ARG A 422 24.35 -2.57 57.78
C ARG A 422 25.34 -1.49 58.26
N VAL A 423 25.74 -0.61 57.34
CA VAL A 423 25.55 0.86 57.44
C VAL A 423 25.07 1.35 56.09
#